data_AF-A0A2A9P8T8-F1
#
_entry.id   AF-A0A2A9P8T8-F1
#
_cell.length_a   1.000
_cell.length_b   1.000
_cell.length_c   1.000
_cell.angle_alpha   90.00
_cell.angle_beta   90.00
_cell.angle_gamma   90.00
#
_symmetry.space_group_name_H-M   'P 1'
#
loop_
_entity.id
_entity.type
_entity.pdbx_description
1 polymer ?
#
loop_
_entity_poly.entity_id
_entity_poly.type
_entity_poly.pdbx_seq_one_letter_code
_entity_poly.pdbx_strand_id
1 'polypeptide(L)'
;MHLNSRTHRGTSLACPFCSSLFVTAAGVTHHLETGSCPDMQGFDRDQMYRFVRSKDPDGIISKKLLGWTGSVQYEATERCFNGDAYECYFCHREFRRLSHLSQHLNSPTHQSKLYHCPNRSCRQEFKTLAGIVNHFESESCGVTRFDRIQNQMAGYLSGRRLLDL
;
A
#
# COMPACT_ATOMS: atom_id res chain seq x y z
N MET A 1 -1.99 -16.71 -14.57
CA MET A 1 -1.49 -17.76 -13.66
C MET A 1 -1.18 -17.12 -12.32
N HIS A 2 -1.95 -17.42 -11.28
CA HIS A 2 -1.77 -16.83 -9.94
C HIS A 2 -0.64 -17.56 -9.21
N LEU A 3 0.58 -16.99 -9.21
CA LEU A 3 1.76 -17.55 -8.53
C LEU A 3 1.79 -17.28 -7.00
N ASN A 4 0.75 -16.64 -6.45
CA ASN A 4 0.68 -16.19 -5.05
C ASN A 4 -0.38 -16.94 -4.22
N SER A 5 -0.86 -18.10 -4.67
CA SER A 5 -1.78 -18.93 -3.89
C SER A 5 -1.08 -19.59 -2.71
N ARG A 6 -1.85 -19.78 -1.62
CA ARG A 6 -1.45 -20.42 -0.35
C ARG A 6 -0.76 -21.79 -0.51
N THR A 7 -0.90 -22.42 -1.67
CA THR A 7 -0.41 -23.77 -1.98
C THR A 7 1.08 -23.86 -2.32
N HIS A 8 1.79 -22.74 -2.58
CA HIS A 8 3.19 -22.80 -3.06
C HIS A 8 4.26 -22.11 -2.21
N ARG A 9 3.92 -21.29 -1.22
CA ARG A 9 4.90 -20.68 -0.30
C ARG A 9 4.55 -21.03 1.15
N GLY A 10 5.27 -21.99 1.72
CA GLY A 10 5.09 -22.51 3.08
C GLY A 10 5.54 -21.58 4.21
N THR A 11 5.74 -20.28 3.96
CA THR A 11 6.21 -19.34 4.98
C THR A 11 5.16 -18.25 5.20
N SER A 12 4.45 -18.35 6.32
CA SER A 12 3.49 -17.32 6.75
C SER A 12 4.23 -16.18 7.46
N LEU A 13 4.01 -14.96 7.02
CA LEU A 13 4.42 -13.74 7.71
C LEU A 13 3.32 -13.31 8.68
N ALA A 14 3.67 -13.05 9.94
CA ALA A 14 2.73 -12.55 10.93
C ALA A 14 2.67 -11.01 10.89
N CYS A 15 1.48 -10.46 11.12
CA CYS A 15 1.37 -9.05 11.48
C CYS A 15 2.12 -8.81 12.81
N PRO A 16 2.93 -7.75 12.92
CA PRO A 16 3.67 -7.46 14.16
C PRO A 16 2.80 -6.94 15.29
N PHE A 17 1.53 -6.60 15.02
CA PHE A 17 0.60 -6.03 16.01
C PHE A 17 -0.55 -6.95 16.38
N CYS A 18 -0.99 -7.82 15.46
CA CYS A 18 -2.11 -8.74 15.66
C CYS A 18 -1.75 -10.16 15.24
N SER A 19 -2.59 -11.13 15.58
CA SER A 19 -2.36 -12.55 15.29
C SER A 19 -2.64 -12.96 13.83
N SER A 20 -2.85 -12.01 12.91
CA SER A 20 -3.14 -12.31 11.50
C SER A 20 -1.91 -12.78 10.73
N LEU A 21 -2.09 -13.79 9.86
CA LEU A 21 -1.05 -14.40 9.05
C LEU A 21 -1.26 -14.11 7.55
N PHE A 22 -0.15 -13.88 6.85
CA PHE A 22 -0.13 -13.48 5.45
C PHE A 22 0.92 -14.30 4.67
N VAL A 23 0.71 -14.44 3.36
CA VAL A 23 1.64 -15.17 2.48
C VAL A 23 2.81 -14.27 2.03
N THR A 24 2.63 -12.96 2.05
CA THR A 24 3.60 -11.98 1.53
C THR A 24 3.67 -10.73 2.40
N ALA A 25 4.79 -10.01 2.32
CA ALA A 25 5.00 -8.76 3.04
C ALA A 25 4.07 -7.66 2.49
N ALA A 26 3.75 -7.70 1.19
CA ALA A 26 2.72 -6.84 0.63
C ALA A 26 1.34 -7.09 1.27
N GLY A 27 1.03 -8.34 1.62
CA GLY A 27 -0.20 -8.71 2.34
C GLY A 27 -0.28 -8.08 3.73
N VAL A 28 0.78 -8.21 4.53
CA VAL A 28 0.88 -7.56 5.85
C VAL A 28 0.78 -6.04 5.71
N THR A 29 1.50 -5.48 4.74
CA THR A 29 1.51 -4.03 4.48
C THR A 29 0.13 -3.53 4.09
N HIS A 30 -0.57 -4.25 3.21
CA HIS A 30 -1.92 -3.89 2.78
C HIS A 30 -2.90 -3.89 3.96
N HIS A 31 -2.85 -4.94 4.79
CA HIS A 31 -3.67 -5.05 6.01
C HIS A 31 -3.50 -3.85 6.95
N LEU A 32 -2.26 -3.35 7.09
CA LEU A 32 -1.97 -2.15 7.86
C LEU A 32 -2.43 -0.87 7.14
N GLU A 33 -2.15 -0.70 5.85
CA GLU A 33 -2.52 0.51 5.10
C GLU A 33 -4.04 0.71 4.96
N THR A 34 -4.84 -0.35 4.99
CA THR A 34 -6.30 -0.28 4.96
C THR A 34 -6.92 -0.10 6.33
N GLY A 35 -6.12 0.02 7.40
CA GLY A 35 -6.63 0.10 8.77
C GLY A 35 -7.39 -1.15 9.20
N SER A 36 -7.10 -2.31 8.60
CA SER A 36 -7.80 -3.57 8.89
C SER A 36 -7.23 -4.30 10.12
N CYS A 37 -6.17 -3.78 10.73
CA CYS A 37 -5.59 -4.36 11.93
C CYS A 37 -6.42 -4.01 13.18
N PRO A 38 -7.02 -5.00 13.86
CA PRO A 38 -7.86 -4.73 15.03
C PRO A 38 -7.07 -4.12 16.19
N ASP A 39 -5.80 -4.52 16.32
CA ASP A 39 -4.90 -4.12 17.40
C ASP A 39 -4.09 -2.85 17.07
N MET A 40 -4.28 -2.27 15.88
CA MET A 40 -3.61 -1.04 15.46
C MET A 40 -4.59 -0.11 14.75
N GLN A 41 -5.50 0.46 15.52
CA GLN A 41 -6.52 1.38 15.01
C GLN A 41 -5.91 2.71 14.56
N GLY A 42 -6.41 3.26 13.45
CA GLY A 42 -5.99 4.55 12.93
C GLY A 42 -4.64 4.55 12.21
N PHE A 43 -3.98 3.40 12.10
CA PHE A 43 -2.86 3.25 11.18
C PHE A 43 -3.43 2.97 9.79
N ASP A 44 -3.32 3.96 8.91
CA ASP A 44 -3.85 3.93 7.55
C ASP A 44 -2.73 4.27 6.55
N ARG A 45 -3.10 4.41 5.28
CA ARG A 45 -2.19 4.83 4.20
C ARG A 45 -1.41 6.10 4.53
N ASP A 46 -2.04 7.09 5.16
CA ASP A 46 -1.40 8.38 5.42
C ASP A 46 -0.39 8.26 6.54
N GLN A 47 -0.74 7.57 7.63
CA GLN A 47 0.19 7.27 8.71
C GLN A 47 1.35 6.40 8.24
N MET A 48 1.06 5.39 7.40
CA MET A 48 2.09 4.57 6.76
C MET A 48 3.04 5.43 5.94
N TYR A 49 2.53 6.34 5.11
CA TYR A 49 3.40 7.21 4.31
C TYR A 49 4.23 8.17 5.16
N ARG A 50 3.65 8.77 6.22
CA ARG A 50 4.41 9.60 7.17
C ARG A 50 5.52 8.78 7.84
N PHE A 51 5.21 7.56 8.26
CA PHE A 51 6.19 6.64 8.84
C PHE A 51 7.32 6.34 7.84
N VAL A 52 7.00 5.95 6.60
CA VAL A 52 8.02 5.67 5.57
C VAL A 52 8.86 6.92 5.28
N ARG A 53 8.25 8.11 5.11
CA ARG A 53 8.99 9.37 4.91
C ARG A 53 9.96 9.67 6.06
N SER A 54 9.61 9.31 7.30
CA SER A 54 10.51 9.48 8.45
C SER A 54 11.73 8.55 8.40
N LYS A 55 11.64 7.43 7.68
CA LYS A 55 12.70 6.43 7.51
C LYS A 55 13.41 6.51 6.16
N ASP A 56 12.91 7.32 5.23
CA ASP A 56 13.44 7.53 3.88
C ASP A 56 13.73 9.03 3.64
N PRO A 57 14.70 9.62 4.36
CA PRO A 57 14.99 11.05 4.28
C PRO A 57 15.45 11.48 2.88
N ASP A 58 16.19 10.60 2.20
CA ASP A 58 16.71 10.83 0.84
C ASP A 58 15.66 10.61 -0.25
N GLY A 59 14.49 10.06 0.10
CA GLY A 59 13.40 9.83 -0.86
C GLY A 59 13.75 8.76 -1.90
N ILE A 60 14.43 7.68 -1.49
CA ILE A 60 14.81 6.56 -2.35
C ILE A 60 13.56 5.88 -2.92
N ILE A 61 12.51 5.74 -2.12
CA ILE A 61 11.25 5.10 -2.54
C ILE A 61 10.04 6.01 -2.36
N SER A 62 10.10 6.96 -1.44
CA SER A 62 9.01 7.89 -1.11
C SER A 62 9.20 9.21 -1.84
N LYS A 63 8.11 9.75 -2.39
CA LYS A 63 8.14 11.07 -3.03
C LYS A 63 8.07 12.16 -1.96
N LYS A 64 8.74 13.30 -2.18
CA LYS A 64 8.52 14.51 -1.38
C LYS A 64 7.43 15.37 -2.02
N LEU A 65 6.19 15.19 -1.59
CA LEU A 65 5.06 15.99 -2.07
C LEU A 65 4.85 17.22 -1.16
N LEU A 66 5.36 18.39 -1.58
CA LEU A 66 5.38 19.62 -0.76
C LEU A 66 3.99 20.09 -0.30
N GLY A 67 2.92 19.80 -1.05
CA GLY A 67 1.54 20.17 -0.71
C GLY A 67 0.65 19.02 -0.26
N TRP A 68 1.20 17.83 -0.02
CA TRP A 68 0.38 16.70 0.41
C TRP A 68 0.05 16.80 1.90
N THR A 69 -1.23 16.94 2.22
CA THR A 69 -1.76 17.06 3.59
C THR A 69 -2.42 15.78 4.10
N GLY A 70 -2.72 14.85 3.20
CA GLY A 70 -3.38 13.59 3.49
C GLY A 70 -4.10 13.03 2.27
N SER A 71 -4.69 11.85 2.41
CA SER A 71 -5.64 11.28 1.47
C SER A 71 -6.95 12.05 1.55
N VAL A 72 -7.54 12.34 0.39
CA VAL A 72 -8.86 12.97 0.31
C VAL A 72 -9.92 11.90 0.55
N GLN A 73 -10.83 12.14 1.49
CA GLN A 73 -12.02 11.31 1.64
C GLN A 73 -13.13 11.84 0.75
N TYR A 74 -13.86 10.92 0.12
CA TYR A 74 -14.93 11.24 -0.80
C TYR A 74 -16.24 10.62 -0.29
N GLU A 75 -17.31 11.37 -0.40
CA GLU A 75 -18.64 10.90 -0.06
C GLU A 75 -19.41 10.57 -1.34
N ALA A 76 -19.81 9.30 -1.49
CA ALA A 76 -20.77 8.92 -2.51
C ALA A 76 -22.18 9.12 -1.95
N THR A 77 -23.08 9.66 -2.77
CA THR A 77 -24.49 9.83 -2.42
C THR A 77 -25.37 9.18 -3.47
N GLU A 78 -26.67 9.08 -3.20
CA GLU A 78 -27.69 8.61 -4.16
C GLU A 78 -27.66 9.37 -5.50
N ARG A 79 -27.13 10.61 -5.51
CA ARG A 79 -26.96 11.43 -6.72
C ARG A 79 -25.90 10.88 -7.70
N CYS A 80 -25.14 9.88 -7.30
CA CYS A 80 -24.21 9.17 -8.18
C CYS A 80 -24.89 8.11 -9.05
N PHE A 81 -26.20 7.86 -8.87
CA PHE A 81 -26.95 6.91 -9.68
C PHE A 81 -27.32 7.52 -11.05
N ASN A 82 -26.90 6.87 -12.13
CA ASN A 82 -27.10 7.36 -13.50
C ASN A 82 -28.36 6.81 -14.19
N GLY A 83 -29.14 5.97 -13.51
CA GLY A 83 -30.32 5.29 -14.07
C GLY A 83 -30.14 3.76 -14.18
N ASP A 84 -28.91 3.25 -14.25
CA ASP A 84 -28.60 1.81 -14.23
C ASP A 84 -27.68 1.41 -13.07
N ALA A 85 -26.70 2.25 -12.75
CA ALA A 85 -25.69 1.96 -11.74
C ALA A 85 -25.21 3.24 -11.02
N TYR A 86 -24.47 3.04 -9.93
CA TYR A 86 -23.72 4.11 -9.27
C TYR A 86 -22.39 4.31 -10.00
N GLU A 87 -22.14 5.51 -10.48
CA GLU A 87 -20.98 5.81 -11.32
C GLU A 87 -19.92 6.64 -10.57
N CYS A 88 -18.65 6.27 -10.74
CA CYS A 88 -17.53 7.09 -10.28
C CYS A 88 -17.20 8.18 -11.30
N TYR A 89 -17.50 9.45 -10.99
CA TYR A 89 -17.22 10.58 -11.89
C TYR A 89 -15.74 10.84 -12.22
N PHE A 90 -14.79 10.23 -11.50
CA PHE A 90 -13.37 10.35 -11.79
C PHE A 90 -12.86 9.36 -12.85
N CYS A 91 -13.54 8.22 -13.02
CA CYS A 91 -13.09 7.17 -13.95
C CYS A 91 -14.19 6.43 -14.70
N HIS A 92 -15.44 6.85 -14.56
CA HIS A 92 -16.63 6.29 -15.19
C HIS A 92 -16.87 4.80 -14.91
N ARG A 93 -16.30 4.29 -13.82
CA ARG A 93 -16.55 2.91 -13.39
C ARG A 93 -17.90 2.82 -12.68
N GLU A 94 -18.66 1.80 -13.06
CA GLU A 94 -20.01 1.57 -12.55
C GLU A 94 -20.05 0.50 -11.45
N PHE A 95 -20.94 0.70 -10.49
CA PHE A 95 -21.13 -0.16 -9.33
C PHE A 95 -22.61 -0.41 -9.09
N ARG A 96 -22.96 -1.67 -8.76
CA ARG A 96 -24.35 -2.05 -8.47
C ARG A 96 -24.88 -1.55 -7.12
N ARG A 97 -24.01 -1.08 -6.22
CA ARG A 97 -24.36 -0.66 -4.86
C ARG A 97 -23.60 0.60 -4.49
N LEU A 98 -24.27 1.54 -3.81
CA LEU A 98 -23.65 2.78 -3.33
C LEU A 98 -22.44 2.51 -2.44
N SER A 99 -22.53 1.52 -1.53
CA SER A 99 -21.43 1.14 -0.64
C SER A 99 -20.15 0.71 -1.39
N HIS A 100 -20.29 0.08 -2.56
CA HIS A 100 -19.15 -0.32 -3.37
C HIS A 100 -18.51 0.90 -4.05
N LEU A 101 -19.32 1.86 -4.52
CA LEU A 101 -18.81 3.14 -5.02
C LEU A 101 -18.10 3.92 -3.90
N SER A 102 -18.69 4.01 -2.70
CA SER A 102 -18.07 4.64 -1.54
C SER A 102 -16.72 4.02 -1.20
N GLN A 103 -16.62 2.69 -1.19
CA GLN A 103 -15.35 1.99 -0.96
C GLN A 103 -14.33 2.28 -2.09
N HIS A 104 -14.77 2.31 -3.34
CA HIS A 104 -13.91 2.62 -4.48
C HIS A 104 -13.35 4.05 -4.39
N LEU A 105 -14.19 5.05 -4.10
CA LEU A 105 -13.75 6.45 -3.98
C LEU A 105 -12.78 6.64 -2.81
N ASN A 106 -13.04 6.01 -1.67
CA ASN A 106 -12.17 6.07 -0.49
C ASN A 106 -10.96 5.12 -0.58
N SER A 107 -10.84 4.34 -1.66
CA SER A 107 -9.63 3.58 -1.95
C SER A 107 -8.53 4.50 -2.48
N PRO A 108 -7.28 4.01 -2.53
CA PRO A 108 -6.18 4.75 -3.14
C PRO A 108 -6.38 5.04 -4.63
N THR A 109 -7.41 4.50 -5.30
CA THR A 109 -7.60 4.62 -6.75
C THR A 109 -7.55 6.05 -7.30
N HIS A 110 -8.01 7.06 -6.56
CA HIS A 110 -7.95 8.46 -7.00
C HIS A 110 -6.94 9.31 -6.24
N GLN A 111 -6.12 8.69 -5.40
CA GLN A 111 -5.13 9.40 -4.60
C GLN A 111 -3.82 9.62 -5.36
N SER A 112 -3.05 10.60 -4.91
CA SER A 112 -1.70 10.88 -5.42
C SER A 112 -0.79 9.68 -5.26
N LYS A 113 0.11 9.44 -6.23
CA LYS A 113 1.13 8.40 -6.11
C LYS A 113 2.23 8.86 -5.15
N LEU A 114 2.37 8.15 -4.04
CA LEU A 114 3.29 8.51 -2.95
C LEU A 114 4.67 7.86 -3.08
N TYR A 115 4.76 6.76 -3.84
CA TYR A 115 5.98 5.96 -3.95
C TYR A 115 6.43 5.81 -5.40
N HIS A 116 7.70 5.52 -5.59
CA HIS A 116 8.31 5.26 -6.89
C HIS A 116 9.38 4.18 -6.78
N CYS A 117 9.57 3.44 -7.88
CA CYS A 117 10.65 2.48 -7.98
C CYS A 117 11.98 3.23 -8.16
N PRO A 118 13.03 2.92 -7.36
CA PRO A 118 14.33 3.57 -7.47
C PRO A 118 15.07 3.17 -8.75
N ASN A 119 14.67 2.06 -9.42
CA ASN A 119 15.24 1.69 -10.70
C ASN A 119 14.82 2.70 -11.79
N ARG A 120 15.79 3.46 -12.26
CA ARG A 120 15.65 4.46 -13.34
C ARG A 120 15.16 3.86 -14.66
N SER A 121 15.34 2.55 -14.87
CA SER A 121 14.82 1.84 -16.05
C SER A 121 13.35 1.45 -15.89
N CYS A 122 12.87 1.27 -14.64
CA CYS A 122 11.50 0.88 -14.35
C CYS A 122 10.54 2.08 -14.32
N ARG A 123 10.88 3.12 -13.54
CA ARG A 123 10.10 4.37 -13.37
C ARG A 123 8.63 4.16 -12.97
N GLN A 124 8.25 2.98 -12.49
CA GLN A 124 6.90 2.71 -12.00
C GLN A 124 6.65 3.48 -10.70
N GLU A 125 5.40 3.89 -10.51
CA GLU A 125 4.97 4.70 -9.39
C GLU A 125 3.72 4.11 -8.75
N PHE A 126 3.64 4.21 -7.44
CA PHE A 126 2.64 3.50 -6.65
C PHE A 126 1.91 4.44 -5.70
N LYS A 127 0.63 4.15 -5.48
CA LYS A 127 -0.21 4.91 -4.54
C LYS A 127 -0.09 4.38 -3.12
N THR A 128 0.37 3.16 -2.93
CA THR A 128 0.45 2.48 -1.63
C THR A 128 1.81 1.81 -1.46
N LEU A 129 2.23 1.62 -0.23
CA LEU A 129 3.44 0.88 0.13
C LEU A 129 3.27 -0.59 -0.26
N ALA A 130 2.10 -1.19 -0.01
CA ALA A 130 1.81 -2.55 -0.43
C ALA A 130 1.98 -2.74 -1.96
N GLY A 131 1.66 -1.72 -2.76
CA GLY A 131 1.84 -1.74 -4.20
C GLY A 131 3.31 -1.84 -4.62
N ILE A 132 4.19 -1.01 -4.04
CA ILE A 132 5.62 -1.06 -4.36
C ILE A 132 6.31 -2.30 -3.75
N VAL A 133 5.86 -2.77 -2.57
CA VAL A 133 6.36 -4.01 -1.97
C VAL A 133 6.00 -5.21 -2.84
N ASN A 134 4.75 -5.31 -3.31
CA ASN A 134 4.34 -6.36 -4.23
C ASN A 134 5.12 -6.28 -5.56
N HIS A 135 5.40 -5.07 -6.05
CA HIS A 135 6.25 -4.87 -7.23
C HIS A 135 7.65 -5.44 -7.02
N PHE A 136 8.28 -5.20 -5.87
CA PHE A 136 9.58 -5.81 -5.53
C PHE A 136 9.50 -7.32 -5.33
N GLU A 137 8.45 -7.83 -4.67
CA GLU A 137 8.21 -9.27 -4.47
C GLU A 137 8.06 -10.06 -5.77
N SER A 138 7.54 -9.39 -6.82
CA SER A 138 7.38 -9.99 -8.15
C SER A 138 8.67 -10.00 -8.99
N GLU A 139 9.75 -9.37 -8.50
CA GLU A 139 11.02 -9.16 -9.22
C GLU A 139 10.88 -8.51 -10.61
N SER A 140 9.70 -7.94 -10.93
CA SER A 140 9.33 -7.46 -12.25
C SER A 140 10.19 -6.31 -12.79
N CYS A 141 10.95 -5.63 -11.94
CA CYS A 141 11.82 -4.52 -12.32
C CYS A 141 13.31 -4.81 -12.23
N GLY A 142 13.73 -6.03 -11.86
CA GLY A 142 15.16 -6.35 -11.74
C GLY A 142 15.91 -5.55 -10.69
N VAL A 143 15.21 -4.91 -9.72
CA VAL A 143 15.84 -4.40 -8.49
C VAL A 143 16.21 -5.60 -7.63
N THR A 144 17.27 -6.29 -8.00
CA THR A 144 17.82 -7.40 -7.22
C THR A 144 18.54 -6.85 -5.99
N ARG A 145 17.88 -6.92 -4.83
CA ARG A 145 18.45 -7.27 -3.51
C ARG A 145 17.33 -7.43 -2.49
N PHE A 146 16.49 -8.44 -2.71
CA PHE A 146 15.43 -8.83 -1.78
C PHE A 146 15.99 -9.26 -0.40
N ASP A 147 17.26 -9.69 -0.33
CA ASP A 147 17.97 -10.00 0.93
C ASP A 147 18.19 -8.78 1.84
N ARG A 148 18.30 -7.57 1.27
CA ARG A 148 18.49 -6.35 2.06
C ARG A 148 17.16 -5.83 2.61
N ILE A 149 16.07 -5.98 1.85
CA ILE A 149 14.74 -5.45 2.21
C ILE A 149 14.04 -6.34 3.24
N GLN A 150 14.12 -7.67 3.16
CA GLN A 150 13.56 -8.58 4.17
C GLN A 150 14.24 -8.38 5.54
N ASN A 151 15.57 -8.29 5.57
CA ASN A 151 16.34 -8.00 6.79
C ASN A 151 16.09 -6.58 7.33
N GLN A 152 15.89 -5.60 6.45
CA GLN A 152 15.55 -4.23 6.85
C GLN A 152 14.11 -4.10 7.35
N MET A 153 13.10 -4.72 6.70
CA MET A 153 11.71 -4.71 7.19
C MET A 153 11.59 -5.41 8.53
N ALA A 154 12.22 -6.57 8.71
CA ALA A 154 12.27 -7.23 10.02
C ALA A 154 12.93 -6.34 11.08
N GLY A 155 14.01 -5.61 10.73
CA GLY A 155 14.66 -4.63 11.61
C GLY A 155 13.81 -3.39 11.92
N TYR A 156 13.07 -2.86 10.94
CA TYR A 156 12.18 -1.71 11.09
C TYR A 156 10.94 -2.03 11.92
N LEU A 157 10.41 -3.26 11.81
CA LEU A 157 9.27 -3.74 12.60
C LEU A 157 9.69 -4.25 13.99
N SER A 158 10.94 -4.70 14.17
CA SER A 158 11.49 -5.20 15.43
C SER A 158 12.14 -4.12 16.33
N GLY A 159 12.27 -2.88 15.86
CA GLY A 159 12.79 -1.78 16.68
C GLY A 159 14.24 -1.95 17.17
N ARG A 160 15.13 -2.62 16.41
CA ARG A 160 16.53 -2.81 16.79
C ARG A 160 17.53 -2.28 15.76
N ARG A 161 18.06 -1.10 16.11
CA ARG A 161 19.35 -0.45 15.76
C ARG A 161 19.53 0.17 14.37
N LEU A 162 19.76 1.49 14.43
CA LEU A 162 20.54 2.29 13.48
C LEU A 162 21.86 1.59 13.13
N LEU A 163 22.25 1.66 11.86
CA LEU A 163 23.65 1.56 11.49
C LEU A 163 24.05 2.89 10.86
N ASP A 164 24.96 3.57 11.56
CA ASP A 164 25.89 4.54 10.99
C ASP A 164 26.64 3.90 9.83
N LEU A 165 26.69 4.61 8.69
CA LEU A 165 27.84 4.75 7.80
C LEU A 165 27.73 6.10 7.08
#